data_AF-A0A9P9IWX6-F1
#
_entry.id   AF-A0A9P9IWX6-F1
#
_cell.length_a   1.000
_cell.length_b   1.000
_cell.length_c   1.000
_cell.angle_alpha   90.00
_cell.angle_beta   90.00
_cell.angle_gamma   90.00
#
_symmetry.space_group_name_H-M   'P 1'
#
loop_
_entity.id
_entity.type
_entity.pdbx_description
1 polymer ?
#
loop_
_entity_poly.entity_id
_entity_poly.type
_entity_poly.pdbx_seq_one_letter_code
_entity_poly.pdbx_strand_id
1 'polypeptide(L)'
;MRLYLHAASVLISRGRLCLNMPKQRSLKTIPKELPLCDGPKLRMFQHHASRIQWLERLGNDLDGTPAEGYVFRAKIKNREYAIKVFKFHDPMSNDHFWEPLIGEDTPLETVSYYTDPFYAECRAYGRIHDAVKRGLLTDVALPCHGFVFLREQDEDILQDRNIDLELGNVDLQYQRSTVGGCRARAIVKDLASADTGVDGKSLQRVLLGIIALNRQRIYNMDIRLDNYRDGQIVDFGSSWTEPHILLDALDSEAAYDSRLADRTMFDEMVEDEEIPNPRKLKAVHPMKLRSQRV
;
A
#
# COMPACT_ATOMS: atom_id res chain seq x y z
N MET A 1 2.72 73.44 10.58
CA MET A 1 3.50 73.85 9.39
C MET A 1 4.29 72.62 8.92
N ARG A 2 3.93 72.09 7.73
CA ARG A 2 4.63 71.10 6.86
C ARG A 2 5.17 69.80 7.51
N LEU A 3 4.53 68.64 7.37
CA LEU A 3 4.54 67.71 6.23
C LEU A 3 5.94 67.47 5.63
N TYR A 4 6.50 66.27 5.84
CA TYR A 4 7.25 65.52 4.82
C TYR A 4 7.04 64.02 5.01
N LEU A 5 6.52 63.39 3.95
CA LEU A 5 6.41 61.96 3.72
C LEU A 5 7.81 61.35 3.49
N HIS A 6 8.02 60.10 3.94
CA HIS A 6 8.63 59.11 3.05
C HIS A 6 8.17 57.70 3.42
N ALA A 7 7.47 57.08 2.48
CA ALA A 7 7.19 55.66 2.45
C ALA A 7 8.49 54.88 2.18
N ALA A 8 8.69 53.77 2.90
CA ALA A 8 9.66 52.74 2.56
C ALA A 8 8.89 51.43 2.33
N SER A 9 8.72 51.10 1.05
CA SER A 9 8.21 49.83 0.57
C SER A 9 9.20 48.72 0.89
N VAL A 10 8.81 47.76 1.73
CA VAL A 10 9.56 46.51 1.91
C VAL A 10 9.17 45.55 0.79
N LEU A 11 10.02 45.51 -0.24
CA LEU A 11 10.04 44.44 -1.23
C LEU A 11 10.47 43.14 -0.54
N ILE A 12 9.51 42.24 -0.30
CA ILE A 12 9.79 40.84 -0.01
C ILE A 12 10.25 40.20 -1.32
N SER A 13 11.56 40.16 -1.51
CA SER A 13 12.21 39.35 -2.53
C SER A 13 11.85 37.88 -2.29
N ARG A 14 10.94 37.35 -3.11
CA ARG A 14 10.71 35.91 -3.28
C ARG A 14 12.00 35.30 -3.83
N GLY A 15 12.85 34.81 -2.93
CA GLY A 15 14.00 33.99 -3.27
C GLY A 15 13.52 32.68 -3.91
N ARG A 16 13.56 32.62 -5.24
CA ARG A 16 13.61 31.35 -5.96
C ARG A 16 14.93 30.68 -5.58
N LEU A 17 14.87 29.68 -4.71
CA LEU A 17 15.92 28.66 -4.64
C LEU A 17 15.80 27.82 -5.92
N CYS A 18 16.39 28.33 -7.01
CA CYS A 18 16.73 27.53 -8.16
C CYS A 18 17.85 26.57 -7.75
N LEU A 19 17.47 25.43 -7.19
CA LEU A 19 18.37 24.29 -7.11
C LEU A 19 18.68 23.85 -8.54
N ASN A 20 19.93 24.07 -8.94
CA ASN A 20 20.50 23.55 -10.17
C ASN A 20 20.34 22.02 -10.18
N MET A 21 19.31 21.51 -10.85
CA MET A 21 19.21 20.09 -11.14
C MET A 21 20.26 19.71 -12.20
N PRO A 22 21.15 18.75 -11.95
CA PRO A 22 22.05 18.26 -12.98
C PRO A 22 21.25 17.63 -14.12
N LYS A 23 21.54 18.08 -15.35
CA LYS A 23 20.96 17.61 -16.60
C LYS A 23 21.19 16.11 -16.81
N GLN A 24 20.10 15.41 -17.13
CA GLN A 24 20.00 14.13 -17.84
C GLN A 24 20.98 13.02 -17.40
N ARG A 25 20.61 12.28 -16.35
CA ARG A 25 20.99 10.87 -16.24
C ARG A 25 20.03 10.04 -17.08
N SER A 26 20.53 9.07 -17.83
CA SER A 26 19.72 8.20 -18.69
C SER A 26 18.52 7.67 -17.88
N LEU A 27 17.32 7.85 -18.42
CA LEU A 27 16.13 7.20 -17.87
C LEU A 27 16.39 5.69 -17.97
N LYS A 28 16.82 5.05 -16.87
CA LYS A 28 16.77 3.60 -16.74
C LYS A 28 15.35 3.22 -17.19
N THR A 29 15.25 2.35 -18.20
CA THR A 29 13.96 1.90 -18.72
C THR A 29 13.13 1.39 -17.54
N ILE A 30 11.96 1.98 -17.32
CA ILE A 30 11.07 1.60 -16.24
C ILE A 30 10.67 0.13 -16.45
N PRO A 31 10.85 -0.75 -15.46
CA PRO A 31 10.42 -2.13 -15.55
C PRO A 31 8.92 -2.23 -15.86
N LYS A 32 8.52 -3.27 -16.60
CA LYS A 32 7.10 -3.52 -16.91
C LYS A 32 6.35 -4.21 -15.76
N GLU A 33 7.08 -4.79 -14.82
CA GLU A 33 6.58 -5.56 -13.69
C GLU A 33 7.41 -5.23 -12.44
N LEU A 34 6.75 -5.14 -11.28
CA LEU A 34 7.37 -4.85 -9.99
C LEU A 34 6.79 -5.73 -8.88
N PRO A 35 7.53 -5.98 -7.78
CA PRO A 35 8.93 -5.59 -7.54
C PRO A 35 9.95 -6.42 -8.33
N LEU A 36 11.23 -6.02 -8.28
CA LEU A 36 12.35 -6.74 -8.92
C LEU A 36 12.96 -7.84 -8.03
N CYS A 37 12.15 -8.45 -7.17
CA CYS A 37 12.54 -9.62 -6.37
C CYS A 37 11.84 -10.89 -6.87
N ASP A 38 12.17 -12.03 -6.26
CA ASP A 38 11.51 -13.29 -6.55
C ASP A 38 10.05 -13.31 -6.11
N GLY A 39 9.25 -14.06 -6.86
CA GLY A 39 7.82 -14.21 -6.63
C GLY A 39 6.93 -13.30 -7.49
N PRO A 40 5.72 -13.00 -7.00
CA PRO A 40 4.66 -12.41 -7.80
C PRO A 40 4.93 -10.94 -8.08
N LYS A 41 4.50 -10.47 -9.26
CA LYS A 41 4.76 -9.11 -9.72
C LYS A 41 3.50 -8.49 -10.29
N LEU A 42 3.25 -7.24 -9.95
CA LEU A 42 2.22 -6.42 -10.55
C LEU A 42 2.74 -5.82 -11.85
N ARG A 43 1.90 -5.80 -12.88
CA ARG A 43 2.21 -5.15 -14.16
C ARG A 43 2.02 -3.65 -14.08
N MET A 44 2.79 -2.93 -14.89
CA MET A 44 2.58 -1.51 -15.13
C MET A 44 1.20 -1.31 -15.77
N PHE A 45 0.47 -0.31 -15.28
CA PHE A 45 -0.86 0.01 -15.77
C PHE A 45 -0.84 0.29 -17.28
N GLN A 46 -1.74 -0.34 -18.03
CA GLN A 46 -1.76 -0.26 -19.50
C GLN A 46 -1.95 1.16 -20.06
N HIS A 47 -2.46 2.09 -19.26
CA HIS A 47 -2.65 3.48 -19.64
C HIS A 47 -1.75 4.44 -18.85
N HIS A 48 -0.61 3.97 -18.32
CA HIS A 48 0.37 4.77 -17.57
C HIS A 48 0.83 6.05 -18.27
N ALA A 49 0.83 6.10 -19.61
CA ALA A 49 1.20 7.28 -20.39
C ALA A 49 0.03 8.27 -20.63
N SER A 50 -1.19 7.90 -20.25
CA SER A 50 -2.38 8.72 -20.47
C SER A 50 -2.49 9.83 -19.42
N ARG A 51 -3.15 10.93 -19.77
CA ARG A 51 -3.44 12.00 -18.83
C ARG A 51 -4.34 11.48 -17.70
N ILE A 52 -3.98 11.79 -16.46
CA ILE A 52 -4.80 11.59 -15.28
C ILE A 52 -5.58 12.89 -15.04
N GLN A 53 -6.91 12.78 -14.94
CA GLN A 53 -7.75 13.86 -14.46
C GLN A 53 -8.05 13.59 -12.99
N TRP A 54 -7.31 14.26 -12.10
CA TRP A 54 -7.49 14.19 -10.65
C TRP A 54 -8.79 14.87 -10.24
N LEU A 55 -9.71 14.13 -9.63
CA LEU A 55 -10.98 14.65 -9.13
C LEU A 55 -10.81 14.94 -7.63
N GLU A 56 -11.59 14.31 -6.76
CA GLU A 56 -11.51 14.43 -5.32
C GLU A 56 -10.54 13.42 -4.68
N ARG A 57 -10.08 13.76 -3.47
CA ARG A 57 -9.41 12.83 -2.57
C ARG A 57 -10.47 11.96 -1.87
N LEU A 58 -10.17 10.69 -1.67
CA LEU A 58 -10.98 9.71 -0.95
C LEU A 58 -10.36 9.43 0.44
N GLY A 59 -11.22 9.20 1.43
CA GLY A 59 -10.84 8.95 2.83
C GLY A 59 -10.71 10.23 3.68
N ASN A 60 -10.74 10.08 5.00
CA ASN A 60 -10.60 11.16 5.97
C ASN A 60 -9.25 11.06 6.71
N ASP A 61 -8.57 12.19 6.93
CA ASP A 61 -7.34 12.29 7.75
C ASP A 61 -7.59 12.24 9.27
N LEU A 62 -8.82 11.93 9.68
CA LEU A 62 -9.28 12.24 11.04
C LEU A 62 -8.71 11.31 12.13
N ASP A 63 -8.16 10.14 11.75
CA ASP A 63 -7.82 9.10 12.74
C ASP A 63 -6.35 9.11 13.19
N GLY A 64 -5.56 10.12 12.80
CA GLY A 64 -4.22 10.36 13.36
C GLY A 64 -3.16 9.28 13.06
N THR A 65 -3.53 8.17 12.42
CA THR A 65 -2.61 7.17 11.90
C THR A 65 -1.99 7.70 10.60
N PRO A 66 -0.65 7.69 10.45
CA PRO A 66 -0.02 8.10 9.20
C PRO A 66 -0.42 7.09 8.12
N ALA A 67 -1.36 7.47 7.25
CA ALA A 67 -1.69 6.65 6.10
C ALA A 67 -0.44 6.44 5.24
N GLU A 68 -0.24 5.23 4.73
CA GLU A 68 0.86 4.85 3.82
C GLU A 68 0.84 5.61 2.48
N GLY A 69 -0.27 6.30 2.22
CA GLY A 69 -0.51 7.02 0.99
C GLY A 69 -1.85 7.74 0.98
N TYR A 70 -2.15 8.33 -0.17
CA TYR A 70 -3.34 9.12 -0.44
C TYR A 70 -4.15 8.47 -1.55
N VAL A 71 -5.45 8.28 -1.36
CA VAL A 71 -6.31 7.73 -2.40
C VAL A 71 -7.10 8.86 -3.07
N PHE A 72 -7.16 8.85 -4.40
CA PHE A 72 -7.92 9.82 -5.18
C PHE A 72 -8.89 9.11 -6.11
N ARG A 73 -10.07 9.71 -6.29
CA ARG A 73 -10.87 9.44 -7.47
C ARG A 73 -10.24 10.17 -8.65
N ALA A 74 -10.03 9.49 -9.75
CA ALA A 74 -9.46 10.08 -10.94
C ALA A 74 -10.01 9.44 -12.21
N LYS A 75 -9.96 10.18 -13.32
CA LYS A 75 -10.42 9.71 -14.63
C LYS A 75 -9.23 9.53 -15.57
N ILE A 76 -9.13 8.35 -16.19
CA ILE A 76 -8.12 8.01 -17.20
C ILE A 76 -8.85 7.40 -18.40
N LYS A 77 -8.65 7.97 -19.60
CA LYS A 77 -9.34 7.54 -20.84
C LYS A 77 -10.85 7.35 -20.68
N ASN A 78 -11.50 8.31 -20.04
CA ASN A 78 -12.94 8.33 -19.76
C ASN A 78 -13.48 7.32 -18.74
N ARG A 79 -12.64 6.48 -18.11
CA ARG A 79 -13.04 5.62 -17.00
C ARG A 79 -12.55 6.19 -15.68
N GLU A 80 -13.37 6.06 -14.64
CA GLU A 80 -13.00 6.44 -13.28
C GLU A 80 -12.33 5.29 -12.54
N TYR A 81 -11.37 5.65 -11.69
CA TYR A 81 -10.54 4.76 -10.92
C TYR A 81 -10.30 5.35 -9.53
N ALA A 82 -9.94 4.48 -8.58
CA ALA A 82 -9.24 4.88 -7.38
C ALA A 82 -7.72 4.77 -7.61
N ILE A 83 -6.97 5.84 -7.32
CA ILE A 83 -5.51 5.87 -7.43
C ILE A 83 -4.93 6.07 -6.03
N LYS A 84 -4.27 5.04 -5.47
CA LYS A 84 -3.50 5.15 -4.21
C LYS A 84 -2.09 5.61 -4.57
N VAL A 85 -1.72 6.82 -4.15
CA VAL A 85 -0.39 7.41 -4.27
C VAL A 85 0.35 7.17 -2.97
N PHE A 86 1.48 6.49 -3.01
CA PHE A 86 2.21 6.07 -1.82
C PHE A 86 3.18 7.15 -1.39
N LYS A 87 3.35 7.27 -0.06
CA LYS A 87 4.46 8.00 0.52
C LYS A 87 5.78 7.30 0.20
N PHE A 88 6.89 8.03 0.29
CA PHE A 88 8.21 7.43 0.21
C PHE A 88 8.50 6.66 1.50
N HIS A 89 9.07 5.47 1.35
CA HIS A 89 9.43 4.60 2.47
C HIS A 89 10.95 4.52 2.57
N ASP A 90 11.47 4.69 3.78
CA ASP A 90 12.86 4.42 4.11
C ASP A 90 12.94 3.07 4.83
N PRO A 91 13.58 2.03 4.26
CA PRO A 91 13.72 0.74 4.94
C PRO A 91 14.42 0.86 6.30
N MET A 92 15.26 1.88 6.50
CA MET A 92 15.94 2.13 7.79
C MET A 92 14.98 2.60 8.89
N SER A 93 13.77 3.09 8.56
CA SER A 93 12.80 3.47 9.59
C SER A 93 12.33 2.27 10.43
N ASN A 94 12.48 1.06 9.89
CA ASN A 94 11.99 -0.19 10.46
C ASN A 94 13.14 -1.20 10.65
N ASP A 95 14.39 -0.74 10.80
CA ASP A 95 15.60 -1.57 10.96
C ASP A 95 15.51 -2.59 12.10
N HIS A 96 15.03 -2.16 13.27
CA HIS A 96 14.78 -2.99 14.44
C HIS A 96 13.87 -4.20 14.17
N PHE A 97 13.04 -4.13 13.11
CA PHE A 97 12.14 -5.20 12.72
C PHE A 97 12.81 -6.21 11.78
N TRP A 98 13.54 -5.76 10.74
CA TRP A 98 14.09 -6.67 9.74
C TRP A 98 15.54 -7.06 9.99
N GLU A 99 16.38 -6.17 10.53
CA GLU A 99 17.83 -6.40 10.71
C GLU A 99 18.12 -7.65 11.55
N PRO A 100 17.42 -7.92 12.67
CA PRO A 100 17.66 -9.14 13.45
C PRO A 100 17.32 -10.44 12.71
N LEU A 101 16.46 -10.38 11.68
CA LEU A 101 15.97 -11.55 10.95
C LEU A 101 16.86 -11.91 9.76
N ILE A 102 17.31 -10.90 9.01
CA ILE A 102 18.02 -11.10 7.73
C ILE A 102 19.43 -10.50 7.70
N GLY A 103 19.84 -9.84 8.78
CA GLY A 103 21.19 -9.29 8.96
C GLY A 103 21.40 -7.91 8.31
N GLU A 104 22.28 -7.12 8.92
CA GLU A 104 22.64 -5.75 8.52
C GLU A 104 23.25 -5.68 7.10
N ASP A 105 23.89 -6.76 6.64
CA ASP A 105 24.53 -6.83 5.31
C ASP A 105 23.52 -6.99 4.16
N THR A 106 22.22 -7.18 4.44
CA THR A 106 21.22 -7.30 3.38
C THR A 106 21.07 -5.97 2.63
N PRO A 107 21.17 -5.95 1.29
CA PRO A 107 20.99 -4.73 0.52
C PRO A 107 19.64 -4.06 0.79
N LEU A 108 19.63 -2.77 1.11
CA LEU A 108 18.40 -2.01 1.41
C LEU A 108 17.34 -2.09 0.30
N GLU A 109 17.77 -2.16 -0.96
CA GLU A 109 16.87 -2.39 -2.09
C GLU A 109 16.11 -3.71 -1.92
N THR A 110 16.80 -4.79 -1.55
CA THR A 110 16.19 -6.09 -1.26
C THR A 110 15.23 -6.00 -0.08
N VAL A 111 15.63 -5.36 1.03
CA VAL A 111 14.75 -5.16 2.20
C VAL A 111 13.46 -4.44 1.78
N SER A 112 13.59 -3.36 1.01
CA SER A 112 12.44 -2.55 0.60
C SER A 112 11.40 -3.33 -0.19
N TYR A 113 11.80 -4.32 -0.99
CA TYR A 113 10.85 -5.17 -1.73
C TYR A 113 9.90 -5.96 -0.83
N TYR A 114 10.20 -6.07 0.47
CA TYR A 114 9.40 -6.80 1.46
C TYR A 114 8.88 -5.92 2.60
N THR A 115 9.40 -4.69 2.79
CA THR A 115 8.96 -3.78 3.85
C THR A 115 8.23 -2.54 3.35
N ASP A 116 8.42 -2.14 2.09
CA ASP A 116 7.74 -0.97 1.51
C ASP A 116 6.28 -1.32 1.16
N PRO A 117 5.30 -0.57 1.69
CA PRO A 117 3.89 -0.82 1.40
C PRO A 117 3.52 -0.84 -0.09
N PHE A 118 4.21 -0.02 -0.91
CA PHE A 118 4.00 -0.04 -2.36
C PHE A 118 4.39 -1.39 -2.97
N TYR A 119 5.52 -1.95 -2.55
CA TYR A 119 5.97 -3.24 -3.06
C TYR A 119 5.18 -4.41 -2.48
N ALA A 120 4.80 -4.37 -1.20
CA ALA A 120 3.89 -5.35 -0.59
C ALA A 120 2.58 -5.47 -1.40
N GLU A 121 1.96 -4.33 -1.70
CA GLU A 121 0.72 -4.28 -2.47
C GLU A 121 0.91 -4.76 -3.93
N CYS A 122 2.04 -4.43 -4.57
CA CYS A 122 2.40 -4.98 -5.87
C CYS A 122 2.50 -6.52 -5.84
N ARG A 123 3.12 -7.09 -4.81
CA ARG A 123 3.30 -8.54 -4.69
C ARG A 123 1.97 -9.24 -4.46
N ALA A 124 1.12 -8.71 -3.58
CA ALA A 124 -0.21 -9.24 -3.33
C ALA A 124 -1.06 -9.24 -4.61
N TYR A 125 -1.20 -8.10 -5.29
CA TYR A 125 -2.01 -8.03 -6.51
C TYR A 125 -1.41 -8.84 -7.67
N GLY A 126 -0.08 -8.92 -7.77
CA GLY A 126 0.58 -9.84 -8.71
C GLY A 126 0.08 -11.27 -8.54
N ARG A 127 -0.02 -11.76 -7.30
CA ARG A 127 -0.54 -13.10 -7.04
C ARG A 127 -2.05 -13.21 -7.21
N ILE A 128 -2.81 -12.21 -6.78
CA ILE A 128 -4.25 -12.18 -6.95
C ILE A 128 -4.59 -12.31 -8.44
N HIS A 129 -3.88 -11.60 -9.32
CA HIS A 129 -4.08 -11.72 -10.76
C HIS A 129 -3.83 -13.14 -11.28
N ASP A 130 -2.73 -13.78 -10.86
CA ASP A 130 -2.42 -15.16 -11.25
C ASP A 130 -3.50 -16.14 -10.75
N ALA A 131 -3.97 -15.98 -9.51
CA ALA A 131 -4.99 -16.84 -8.92
C ALA A 131 -6.37 -16.65 -9.57
N VAL A 132 -6.78 -15.41 -9.85
CA VAL A 132 -8.01 -15.08 -10.57
C VAL A 132 -7.97 -15.66 -11.98
N LYS A 133 -6.85 -15.50 -12.71
CA LYS A 133 -6.67 -16.07 -14.05
C LYS A 133 -6.79 -17.60 -14.06
N ARG A 134 -6.43 -18.26 -12.95
CA ARG A 134 -6.54 -19.71 -12.76
C ARG A 134 -7.89 -20.15 -12.16
N GLY A 135 -8.81 -19.23 -11.89
CA GLY A 135 -10.11 -19.52 -11.26
C GLY A 135 -10.02 -19.95 -9.80
N LEU A 136 -8.94 -19.60 -9.09
CA LEU A 136 -8.69 -19.97 -7.70
C LEU A 136 -9.17 -18.92 -6.69
N LEU A 137 -9.37 -17.68 -7.15
CA LEU A 137 -9.91 -16.56 -6.37
C LEU A 137 -10.94 -15.81 -7.21
N THR A 138 -12.04 -15.42 -6.57
CA THR A 138 -13.11 -14.62 -7.16
C THR A 138 -13.72 -13.73 -6.08
N ASP A 139 -13.92 -12.45 -6.40
CA ASP A 139 -14.62 -11.46 -5.56
C ASP A 139 -14.09 -11.28 -4.13
N VAL A 140 -12.80 -11.54 -3.88
CA VAL A 140 -12.19 -11.33 -2.55
C VAL A 140 -11.49 -9.97 -2.42
N ALA A 141 -10.83 -9.51 -3.47
CA ALA A 141 -10.08 -8.26 -3.49
C ALA A 141 -10.59 -7.35 -4.60
N LEU A 142 -10.59 -6.04 -4.35
CA LEU A 142 -10.99 -5.05 -5.34
C LEU A 142 -10.02 -5.11 -6.54
N PRO A 143 -10.51 -5.13 -7.80
CA PRO A 143 -9.63 -5.27 -8.96
C PRO A 143 -8.57 -4.18 -9.06
N CYS A 144 -7.33 -4.61 -9.30
CA CYS A 144 -6.16 -3.74 -9.52
C CYS A 144 -5.76 -3.78 -11.00
N HIS A 145 -5.46 -2.63 -11.58
CA HIS A 145 -5.12 -2.51 -12.99
C HIS A 145 -3.61 -2.36 -13.23
N GLY A 146 -2.84 -2.16 -12.17
CA GLY A 146 -1.39 -2.06 -12.24
C GLY A 146 -0.83 -0.84 -11.53
N PHE A 147 0.51 -0.77 -11.51
CA PHE A 147 1.23 0.37 -10.94
C PHE A 147 1.53 1.45 -11.99
N VAL A 148 1.79 2.67 -11.53
CA VAL A 148 2.24 3.79 -12.36
C VAL A 148 3.23 4.66 -11.57
N PHE A 149 4.26 5.16 -12.25
CA PHE A 149 5.07 6.27 -11.75
C PHE A 149 4.46 7.56 -12.28
N LEU A 150 4.16 8.51 -11.40
CA LEU A 150 3.56 9.78 -11.78
C LEU A 150 4.53 10.62 -12.62
N ARG A 151 3.95 11.53 -13.42
CA ARG A 151 4.71 12.50 -14.21
C ARG A 151 4.83 13.78 -13.40
N GLU A 152 5.80 14.62 -13.75
CA GLU A 152 6.04 15.92 -13.11
C GLU A 152 4.74 16.75 -12.98
N GLN A 153 3.94 16.83 -14.04
CA GLN A 153 2.65 17.53 -14.01
C GLN A 153 1.63 16.94 -13.01
N ASP A 154 1.68 15.63 -12.78
CA ASP A 154 0.80 14.97 -11.81
C ASP A 154 1.32 15.22 -10.38
N GLU A 155 2.63 15.26 -10.19
CA GLU A 155 3.28 15.62 -8.91
C GLU A 155 3.01 17.10 -8.53
N ASP A 156 3.09 18.02 -9.49
CA ASP A 156 2.73 19.44 -9.31
C ASP A 156 1.29 19.59 -8.78
N ILE A 157 0.34 18.82 -9.34
CA ILE A 157 -1.06 18.84 -8.90
C ILE A 157 -1.20 18.34 -7.46
N LEU A 158 -0.44 17.32 -7.05
CA LEU A 158 -0.45 16.82 -5.68
C LEU A 158 0.12 17.86 -4.72
N GLN A 159 1.22 18.52 -5.11
CA GLN A 159 1.83 19.59 -4.32
C GLN A 159 0.88 20.79 -4.15
N ASP A 160 0.20 21.21 -5.21
CA ASP A 160 -0.81 22.29 -5.16
C ASP A 160 -1.99 21.96 -4.24
N ARG A 161 -2.23 20.67 -3.97
CA ARG A 161 -3.25 20.17 -3.04
C ARG A 161 -2.71 19.94 -1.62
N ASN A 162 -1.49 20.39 -1.32
CA ASN A 162 -0.79 20.20 -0.05
C ASN A 162 -0.66 18.71 0.35
N ILE A 163 -0.42 17.84 -0.63
CA ILE A 163 -0.16 16.42 -0.39
C ILE A 163 1.33 16.23 -0.12
N ASP A 164 1.67 15.81 1.09
CA ASP A 164 3.04 15.48 1.47
C ASP A 164 3.30 13.98 1.33
N LEU A 165 4.14 13.61 0.37
CA LEU A 165 4.56 12.22 0.16
C LEU A 165 5.77 11.83 1.01
N GLU A 166 6.19 12.69 1.94
CA GLU A 166 7.28 12.45 2.89
C GLU A 166 8.65 12.22 2.25
N LEU A 167 8.87 12.74 1.04
CA LEU A 167 10.17 12.69 0.38
C LEU A 167 11.28 13.39 1.20
N GLY A 168 10.91 14.33 2.07
CA GLY A 168 11.85 15.00 2.98
C GLY A 168 12.31 14.13 4.15
N ASN A 169 11.63 13.01 4.43
CA ASN A 169 11.87 12.15 5.59
C ASN A 169 12.72 10.92 5.26
N VAL A 170 13.20 10.79 4.02
CA VAL A 170 13.91 9.60 3.51
C VAL A 170 15.30 9.93 2.99
N ASP A 171 16.21 8.96 2.96
CA ASP A 171 17.52 9.14 2.31
C ASP A 171 17.36 9.35 0.79
N LEU A 172 17.61 10.59 0.33
CA LEU A 172 17.51 10.96 -1.08
C LEU A 172 18.54 10.27 -1.99
N GLN A 173 19.72 9.92 -1.49
CA GLN A 173 20.70 9.16 -2.28
C GLN A 173 20.22 7.74 -2.50
N TYR A 174 19.71 7.10 -1.44
CA TYR A 174 19.06 5.81 -1.54
C TYR A 174 17.88 5.88 -2.52
N GLN A 175 16.93 6.80 -2.33
CA GLN A 175 15.76 6.92 -3.21
C GLN A 175 16.13 7.16 -4.67
N ARG A 176 17.17 7.96 -4.97
CA ARG A 176 17.62 8.17 -6.36
C ARG A 176 18.21 6.91 -7.00
N SER A 177 18.65 5.95 -6.21
CA SER A 177 19.21 4.68 -6.69
C SER A 177 18.13 3.65 -7.03
N THR A 178 16.95 3.73 -6.38
CA THR A 178 15.84 2.78 -6.55
C THR A 178 15.15 2.91 -7.91
N VAL A 179 14.35 1.89 -8.25
CA VAL A 179 13.50 1.91 -9.45
C VAL A 179 12.47 3.04 -9.35
N GLY A 180 12.49 3.93 -10.34
CA GLY A 180 11.61 5.10 -10.37
C GLY A 180 12.21 6.34 -9.71
N GLY A 181 13.27 6.19 -8.91
CA GLY A 181 13.94 7.31 -8.26
C GLY A 181 13.00 8.05 -7.29
N CYS A 182 13.09 9.38 -7.30
CA CYS A 182 12.21 10.25 -6.51
C CYS A 182 10.84 10.52 -7.15
N ARG A 183 10.39 9.70 -8.10
CA ARG A 183 9.06 9.88 -8.70
C ARG A 183 7.99 9.27 -7.82
N ALA A 184 6.88 9.97 -7.64
CA ALA A 184 5.75 9.46 -6.89
C ALA A 184 5.20 8.17 -7.52
N ARG A 185 4.89 7.19 -6.65
CA ARG A 185 4.47 5.84 -7.05
C ARG A 185 3.00 5.66 -6.72
N ALA A 186 2.26 5.02 -7.61
CA ALA A 186 0.85 4.80 -7.40
C ALA A 186 0.37 3.45 -7.94
N ILE A 187 -0.77 2.98 -7.41
CA ILE A 187 -1.52 1.82 -7.90
C ILE A 187 -2.92 2.26 -8.32
N VAL A 188 -3.36 1.77 -9.47
CA VAL A 188 -4.67 2.08 -10.06
C VAL A 188 -5.62 0.91 -9.83
N LYS A 189 -6.76 1.18 -9.19
CA LYS A 189 -7.80 0.17 -8.86
C LYS A 189 -9.15 0.58 -9.39
N ASP A 190 -10.08 -0.36 -9.45
CA ASP A 190 -11.49 -0.02 -9.62
C ASP A 190 -11.96 0.94 -8.53
N LEU A 191 -12.92 1.79 -8.87
CA LEU A 191 -13.57 2.67 -7.93
C LEU A 191 -14.73 1.90 -7.27
N ALA A 192 -14.60 1.63 -5.98
CA ALA A 192 -15.64 1.02 -5.16
C ALA A 192 -16.55 2.08 -4.53
N SER A 193 -17.69 1.65 -3.99
CA SER A 193 -18.51 2.52 -3.14
C SER A 193 -17.81 2.78 -1.79
N ALA A 194 -18.37 3.68 -0.97
CA ALA A 194 -17.88 3.90 0.40
C ALA A 194 -18.40 2.85 1.41
N ASP A 195 -19.37 2.04 1.01
CA ASP A 195 -19.91 0.96 1.84
C ASP A 195 -18.86 -0.14 2.01
N THR A 196 -18.66 -0.61 3.23
CA THR A 196 -17.73 -1.72 3.51
C THR A 196 -18.24 -3.03 2.93
N GLY A 197 -19.56 -3.20 2.82
CA GLY A 197 -20.22 -4.45 2.43
C GLY A 197 -20.01 -5.61 3.42
N VAL A 198 -19.51 -5.30 4.62
CA VAL A 198 -19.30 -6.26 5.71
C VAL A 198 -20.41 -6.11 6.73
N ASP A 199 -21.22 -7.17 6.87
CA ASP A 199 -22.32 -7.25 7.83
C ASP A 199 -22.47 -8.70 8.32
N GLY A 200 -23.38 -8.91 9.26
CA GLY A 200 -23.64 -10.25 9.82
C GLY A 200 -24.06 -11.31 8.79
N LYS A 201 -24.58 -10.92 7.63
CA LYS A 201 -24.95 -11.84 6.54
C LYS A 201 -23.75 -12.17 5.67
N SER A 202 -22.81 -11.25 5.51
CA SER A 202 -21.63 -11.39 4.66
C SER A 202 -20.39 -11.95 5.39
N LEU A 203 -20.37 -11.99 6.74
CA LEU A 203 -19.24 -12.52 7.53
C LEU A 203 -18.71 -13.88 7.06
N GLN A 204 -19.58 -14.84 6.74
CA GLN A 204 -19.12 -16.15 6.25
C GLN A 204 -18.36 -16.02 4.93
N ARG A 205 -18.83 -15.15 4.02
CA ARG A 205 -18.18 -14.89 2.74
C ARG A 205 -16.83 -14.20 2.96
N VAL A 206 -16.76 -13.22 3.86
CA VAL A 206 -15.52 -12.53 4.22
C VAL A 206 -14.48 -13.51 4.75
N LEU A 207 -14.84 -14.35 5.73
CA LEU A 207 -13.94 -15.36 6.29
C LEU A 207 -13.47 -16.38 5.24
N LEU A 208 -14.38 -16.85 4.37
CA LEU A 208 -14.00 -17.74 3.27
C LEU A 208 -13.05 -17.06 2.27
N GLY A 209 -13.23 -15.77 2.02
CA GLY A 209 -12.32 -14.95 1.21
C GLY A 209 -10.91 -14.87 1.81
N ILE A 210 -10.81 -14.57 3.11
CA ILE A 210 -9.53 -14.55 3.85
C ILE A 210 -8.84 -15.92 3.75
N ILE A 211 -9.56 -17.01 4.03
CA ILE A 211 -9.03 -18.37 3.92
C ILE A 211 -8.55 -18.66 2.49
N ALA A 212 -9.28 -18.19 1.48
CA ALA A 212 -8.91 -18.38 0.08
C ALA A 212 -7.62 -17.60 -0.26
N LEU A 213 -7.45 -16.37 0.21
CA LEU A 213 -6.20 -15.60 0.07
C LEU A 213 -5.02 -16.32 0.73
N ASN A 214 -5.19 -16.76 1.98
CA ASN A 214 -4.12 -17.47 2.70
C ASN A 214 -3.74 -18.79 2.00
N ARG A 215 -4.69 -19.48 1.37
CA ARG A 215 -4.41 -20.65 0.52
C ARG A 215 -3.58 -20.32 -0.71
N GLN A 216 -3.66 -19.09 -1.21
CA GLN A 216 -2.78 -18.57 -2.26
C GLN A 216 -1.48 -17.97 -1.70
N ARG A 217 -1.16 -18.18 -0.41
CA ARG A 217 0.03 -17.64 0.26
C ARG A 217 0.10 -16.11 0.21
N ILE A 218 -1.06 -15.49 0.35
CA ILE A 218 -1.22 -14.05 0.59
C ILE A 218 -1.78 -13.92 2.00
N TYR A 219 -1.05 -13.23 2.87
CA TYR A 219 -1.45 -12.89 4.23
C TYR A 219 -1.60 -11.36 4.25
N ASN A 220 -2.81 -10.86 4.47
CA ASN A 220 -3.10 -9.43 4.34
C ASN A 220 -2.46 -8.61 5.46
N MET A 221 -2.39 -9.17 6.67
CA MET A 221 -1.81 -8.59 7.89
C MET A 221 -2.48 -7.29 8.35
N ASP A 222 -3.65 -6.94 7.81
CA ASP A 222 -4.41 -5.74 8.19
C ASP A 222 -5.91 -5.92 7.94
N ILE A 223 -6.46 -7.05 8.40
CA ILE A 223 -7.90 -7.34 8.31
C ILE A 223 -8.64 -6.46 9.32
N ARG A 224 -9.25 -5.39 8.84
CA ARG A 224 -10.10 -4.48 9.60
C ARG A 224 -11.19 -3.89 8.72
N LEU A 225 -12.29 -3.42 9.33
CA LEU A 225 -13.50 -3.00 8.60
C LEU A 225 -13.23 -1.87 7.59
N ASP A 226 -12.35 -0.93 7.95
CA ASP A 226 -11.97 0.20 7.09
C ASP A 226 -11.26 -0.21 5.79
N ASN A 227 -10.67 -1.40 5.75
CA ASN A 227 -9.98 -1.95 4.59
C ASN A 227 -10.92 -2.77 3.67
N TYR A 228 -12.24 -2.75 3.91
CA TYR A 228 -13.24 -3.35 3.04
C TYR A 228 -14.04 -2.29 2.28
N ARG A 229 -14.32 -2.54 1.00
CA ARG A 229 -15.35 -1.85 0.22
C ARG A 229 -16.16 -2.85 -0.59
N ASP A 230 -17.48 -2.72 -0.61
CA ASP A 230 -18.40 -3.63 -1.30
C ASP A 230 -18.18 -5.12 -0.95
N GLY A 231 -17.68 -5.40 0.25
CA GLY A 231 -17.35 -6.75 0.76
C GLY A 231 -16.01 -7.30 0.26
N GLN A 232 -15.19 -6.48 -0.39
CA GLN A 232 -13.87 -6.84 -0.94
C GLN A 232 -12.76 -6.10 -0.21
N ILE A 233 -11.61 -6.75 -0.05
CA ILE A 233 -10.42 -6.13 0.55
C ILE A 233 -9.81 -5.13 -0.44
N VAL A 234 -9.53 -3.91 0.03
CA VAL A 234 -8.99 -2.83 -0.80
C VAL A 234 -7.54 -2.48 -0.48
N ASP A 235 -7.01 -2.83 0.69
CA ASP A 235 -5.64 -2.49 1.09
C ASP A 235 -4.78 -3.75 1.30
N PHE A 236 -3.56 -3.73 0.76
CA PHE A 236 -2.56 -4.79 0.89
C PHE A 236 -1.16 -4.22 1.18
N GLY A 237 -1.07 -2.98 1.67
CA GLY A 237 0.20 -2.34 2.02
C GLY A 237 0.97 -3.07 3.14
N SER A 238 0.25 -3.68 4.08
CA SER A 238 0.83 -4.51 5.15
C SER A 238 1.09 -5.97 4.75
N SER A 239 0.69 -6.36 3.53
CA SER A 239 0.56 -7.79 3.21
C SER A 239 1.89 -8.52 3.04
N TRP A 240 1.93 -9.75 3.52
CA TRP A 240 3.04 -10.67 3.33
C TRP A 240 2.63 -11.72 2.29
N THR A 241 3.34 -11.74 1.17
CA THR A 241 3.09 -12.70 0.09
C THR A 241 4.31 -13.60 -0.10
N GLU A 242 4.17 -14.94 -0.10
CA GLU A 242 5.35 -15.82 -0.25
C GLU A 242 5.91 -15.82 -1.70
N PRO A 243 7.19 -16.12 -1.97
CA PRO A 243 8.28 -16.22 -0.99
C PRO A 243 8.48 -14.88 -0.27
N HIS A 244 8.82 -14.87 1.02
CA HIS A 244 8.93 -13.63 1.78
C HIS A 244 10.09 -13.75 2.75
N ILE A 245 11.18 -13.01 2.50
CA ILE A 245 12.45 -13.24 3.21
C ILE A 245 12.32 -13.11 4.73
N LEU A 246 11.48 -12.20 5.22
CA LEU A 246 11.24 -12.05 6.66
C LEU A 246 10.44 -13.23 7.23
N LEU A 247 9.45 -13.73 6.48
CA LEU A 247 8.64 -14.88 6.91
C LEU A 247 9.47 -16.17 6.88
N ASP A 248 10.37 -16.28 5.91
CA ASP A 248 11.27 -17.42 5.73
C ASP A 248 12.38 -17.44 6.80
N ALA A 249 12.71 -16.28 7.38
CA ALA A 249 13.69 -16.12 8.46
C ALA A 249 13.10 -16.35 9.86
N LEU A 250 11.78 -16.29 10.02
CA LEU A 250 11.12 -16.59 11.29
C LEU A 250 11.26 -18.06 11.68
N ASP A 251 11.28 -18.33 12.99
CA ASP A 251 11.13 -19.69 13.48
C ASP A 251 9.76 -20.28 13.11
N SER A 252 9.61 -21.60 13.27
CA SER A 252 8.41 -22.30 12.83
C SER A 252 7.13 -21.86 13.54
N GLU A 253 7.22 -21.41 14.79
CA GLU A 253 6.06 -20.97 15.58
C GLU A 253 5.65 -19.57 15.16
N ALA A 254 6.59 -18.62 15.13
CA ALA A 254 6.33 -17.25 14.68
C ALA A 254 5.85 -17.20 13.21
N ALA A 255 6.42 -18.05 12.35
CA ALA A 255 5.98 -18.18 10.97
C ALA A 255 4.61 -18.84 10.86
N TYR A 256 4.22 -19.72 11.80
CA TYR A 256 2.87 -20.28 11.84
C TYR A 256 1.86 -19.21 12.27
N ASP A 257 2.17 -18.45 13.32
CA ASP A 257 1.32 -17.39 13.85
C ASP A 257 1.10 -16.28 12.82
N SER A 258 2.16 -15.87 12.12
CA SER A 258 2.07 -14.89 11.02
C SER A 258 1.10 -15.37 9.92
N ARG A 259 1.08 -16.67 9.61
CA ARG A 259 0.16 -17.24 8.61
C ARG A 259 -1.28 -17.40 9.12
N LEU A 260 -1.49 -17.31 10.44
CA LEU A 260 -2.78 -17.36 11.08
C LEU A 260 -3.34 -15.96 11.39
N ALA A 261 -2.49 -14.93 11.38
CA ALA A 261 -2.81 -13.56 11.80
C ALA A 261 -4.11 -13.01 11.20
N ASP A 262 -4.32 -13.14 9.89
CA ASP A 262 -5.55 -12.65 9.22
C ASP A 262 -6.84 -13.23 9.82
N ARG A 263 -6.80 -14.46 10.32
CA ARG A 263 -7.96 -15.11 10.94
C ARG A 263 -8.20 -14.57 12.35
N THR A 264 -7.13 -14.35 13.10
CA THR A 264 -7.22 -13.68 14.40
C THR A 264 -7.79 -12.27 14.23
N MET A 265 -7.25 -11.50 13.29
CA MET A 265 -7.74 -10.16 12.96
C MET A 265 -9.19 -10.14 12.46
N PHE A 266 -9.65 -11.19 11.76
CA PHE A 266 -11.07 -11.33 11.45
C PHE A 266 -11.94 -11.47 12.71
N ASP A 267 -11.52 -12.31 13.66
CA ASP A 267 -12.26 -12.51 14.90
C ASP A 267 -12.29 -11.20 15.72
N GLU A 268 -11.16 -10.47 15.77
CA GLU A 268 -11.03 -9.13 16.39
C GLU A 268 -11.94 -8.10 15.70
N MET A 269 -11.89 -7.99 14.37
CA MET A 269 -12.76 -7.08 13.60
C MET A 269 -14.25 -7.32 13.87
N VAL A 270 -14.68 -8.58 14.00
CA VAL A 270 -16.09 -8.91 14.30
C VAL A 270 -16.47 -8.46 15.71
N GLU A 271 -15.55 -8.57 16.67
CA GLU A 271 -15.76 -8.18 18.07
C GLU A 271 -15.74 -6.66 18.24
N ASP A 272 -14.69 -5.99 17.77
CA ASP A 272 -14.43 -4.56 17.97
C ASP A 272 -15.51 -3.69 17.29
N GLU A 273 -15.97 -4.10 16.10
CA GLU A 273 -16.99 -3.37 15.33
C GLU A 273 -18.43 -3.82 15.68
N GLU A 274 -18.57 -4.65 16.71
CA GLU A 274 -19.85 -5.19 17.19
C GLU A 274 -20.73 -5.81 16.07
N ILE A 275 -20.10 -6.44 15.08
CA ILE A 275 -20.81 -6.95 13.90
C ILE A 275 -21.69 -8.14 14.32
N PRO A 276 -23.01 -8.13 14.03
CA PRO A 276 -23.89 -9.22 14.40
C PRO A 276 -23.42 -10.58 13.87
N ASN A 277 -23.08 -11.51 14.77
CA ASN A 277 -22.58 -12.84 14.40
C ASN A 277 -23.55 -13.96 14.86
N PRO A 278 -24.75 -14.07 14.26
CA PRO A 278 -25.78 -15.03 14.71
C PRO A 278 -25.35 -16.49 14.53
N ARG A 279 -24.40 -16.75 13.62
CA ARG A 279 -23.85 -18.08 13.36
C ARG A 279 -22.67 -18.45 14.27
N LYS A 280 -22.24 -17.52 15.15
CA LYS A 280 -21.10 -17.70 16.07
C LYS A 280 -19.85 -18.18 15.31
N LEU A 281 -19.61 -17.61 14.14
CA LEU A 281 -18.42 -17.89 13.34
C LEU A 281 -17.18 -17.52 14.15
N LYS A 282 -16.19 -18.40 14.13
CA LYS A 282 -14.83 -18.16 14.64
C LYS A 282 -13.83 -18.64 13.60
N ALA A 283 -12.88 -17.79 13.26
CA ALA A 283 -11.83 -18.09 12.31
C ALA A 283 -10.71 -18.92 12.95
N VAL A 284 -10.47 -18.71 14.26
CA VAL A 284 -9.59 -19.54 15.07
C VAL A 284 -10.41 -20.31 16.12
N HIS A 285 -10.36 -21.63 16.05
CA HIS A 285 -10.93 -22.47 17.11
C HIS A 285 -9.93 -22.57 18.27
N PRO A 286 -10.38 -22.42 19.54
CA PRO A 286 -9.50 -22.69 20.68
C PRO A 286 -8.98 -24.11 20.58
N MET A 287 -7.66 -24.27 20.49
CA MET A 287 -7.00 -25.56 20.46
C MET A 287 -7.43 -26.35 21.70
N LYS A 288 -8.22 -27.41 21.51
CA LYS A 288 -8.31 -28.48 22.50
C LYS A 288 -6.97 -29.19 22.48
N LEU A 289 -6.10 -28.86 23.44
CA LEU A 289 -4.92 -29.66 23.75
C LEU A 289 -5.38 -31.12 23.89
N ARG A 290 -5.01 -31.97 22.93
CA ARG A 290 -5.16 -33.41 23.10
C ARG A 290 -4.23 -33.76 24.25
N SER A 291 -4.79 -34.21 25.36
CA SER A 291 -3.99 -34.81 26.43
C SER A 291 -3.16 -35.92 25.79
N GLN A 292 -1.83 -35.76 25.81
CA GLN A 292 -0.94 -36.86 25.52
C GLN A 292 -1.24 -37.93 26.57
N ARG A 293 -1.80 -39.05 26.13
CA ARG A 293 -1.88 -40.25 26.96
C ARG A 293 -0.45 -40.72 27.17
N VAL A 294 -0.01 -40.64 28.42
CA VAL A 294 1.20 -41.26 28.97
C VAL A 294 1.10 -42.78 28.81
#